data_AF-A0A1V6HZV3-F1
#
_entry.id   AF-A0A1V6HZV3-F1
#
_cell.length_a   1.000
_cell.length_b   1.000
_cell.length_c   1.000
_cell.angle_alpha   90.00
_cell.angle_beta   90.00
_cell.angle_gamma   90.00
#
_symmetry.space_group_name_H-M   'P 1'
#
loop_
_entity.id
_entity.type
_entity.pdbx_description
1 polymer ?
#
loop_
_entity_poly.entity_id
_entity_poly.type
_entity_poly.pdbx_seq_one_letter_code
_entity_poly.pdbx_strand_id
1 'polypeptide(L)'
;MFIKKFSKTRVRYEYDQNALVHVIEVLPNEVYHLDNDYICWENDLFNRFITQFPTENICFISDDALVGIEKPELVIEGLNNHNK
;
A
#
# COMPACT_ATOMS: atom_id res chain seq x y z
N MET A 1 -11.85 7.76 3.67
CA MET A 1 -10.42 7.80 4.04
C MET A 1 -9.96 6.36 4.23
N PHE A 2 -8.95 5.91 3.49
CA PHE A 2 -8.49 4.50 3.41
C PHE A 2 -8.48 3.80 4.77
N ILE A 3 -7.81 4.42 5.75
CA ILE A 3 -7.59 3.84 7.07
C ILE A 3 -8.85 3.68 7.94
N LYS A 4 -9.94 4.37 7.59
CA LYS A 4 -11.24 4.15 8.25
C LYS A 4 -11.94 2.91 7.71
N LYS A 5 -11.69 2.54 6.44
CA LYS A 5 -12.25 1.35 5.80
C LYS A 5 -11.39 0.12 6.15
N PHE A 6 -10.07 0.27 6.08
CA PHE A 6 -9.10 -0.79 6.37
C PHE A 6 -8.35 -0.48 7.68
N SER A 7 -9.07 -0.56 8.80
CA SER A 7 -8.59 -0.10 10.10
C SER A 7 -7.53 -1.00 10.74
N LYS A 8 -7.37 -2.22 10.25
CA LYS A 8 -6.33 -3.17 10.68
C LYS A 8 -5.07 -3.09 9.82
N THR A 9 -4.98 -2.07 8.98
CA THR A 9 -3.93 -1.97 7.96
C THR A 9 -2.90 -0.91 8.34
N ARG A 10 -1.64 -1.20 8.02
CA ARG A 10 -0.56 -0.21 7.93
C ARG A 10 -0.14 -0.11 6.48
N VAL A 11 -0.06 1.11 5.97
CA VAL A 11 0.41 1.41 4.62
C VAL A 11 1.69 2.23 4.73
N ARG A 12 2.72 1.81 4.00
CA ARG A 12 3.98 2.55 3.85
C ARG A 12 4.17 2.90 2.39
N TYR A 13 4.77 4.05 2.14
CA TYR A 13 5.06 4.52 0.79
C TYR A 13 6.49 5.04 0.69
N GLU A 14 7.12 4.74 -0.43
CA GLU A 14 8.44 5.23 -0.85
C GLU A 14 8.43 5.41 -2.37
N TYR A 15 9.08 6.47 -2.86
CA TYR A 15 9.45 6.55 -4.27
C TYR A 15 10.89 6.06 -4.45
N ASP A 16 11.05 4.87 -5.01
CA ASP A 16 12.38 4.35 -5.33
C ASP A 16 12.92 5.10 -6.55
N GLN A 17 13.85 6.03 -6.30
CA GLN A 17 14.47 6.85 -7.34
C GLN A 17 15.38 6.07 -8.29
N ASN A 18 15.88 4.90 -7.89
CA ASN A 18 16.73 4.06 -8.75
C ASN A 18 15.89 3.26 -9.73
N ALA A 19 14.76 2.73 -9.27
CA ALA A 19 13.81 1.96 -10.09
C ALA A 19 12.71 2.82 -10.75
N LEU A 20 12.60 4.10 -10.37
CA LEU A 20 11.57 5.04 -10.81
C LEU A 20 10.15 4.46 -10.62
N VAL A 21 9.88 3.96 -9.40
CA VAL A 21 8.62 3.31 -9.04
C VAL A 21 8.09 3.80 -7.70
N HIS A 22 6.79 4.06 -7.66
CA HIS A 22 6.03 4.31 -6.43
C HIS A 22 5.73 2.97 -5.77
N VAL A 23 6.39 2.68 -4.65
CA VAL A 23 6.17 1.45 -3.89
C VAL A 23 5.18 1.74 -2.78
N ILE A 24 4.09 0.97 -2.74
CA ILE A 24 3.10 1.00 -1.67
C ILE A 24 3.14 -0.36 -0.98
N GLU A 25 3.63 -0.38 0.25
CA GLU A 25 3.57 -1.59 1.07
C GLU A 25 2.30 -1.59 1.91
N VAL A 26 1.54 -2.67 1.85
CA VAL A 26 0.31 -2.86 2.60
C VAL A 26 0.46 -4.05 3.55
N LEU A 27 0.23 -3.79 4.83
CA LEU A 27 0.34 -4.77 5.91
C LEU A 27 -0.96 -4.85 6.70
N PRO A 28 -1.34 -6.02 7.21
CA PRO A 28 -0.62 -7.29 7.08
C PRO A 28 -0.94 -8.01 5.76
N ASN A 29 -0.16 -9.05 5.47
CA ASN A 29 -0.34 -9.97 4.36
C ASN A 29 -1.80 -10.34 4.07
N GLU A 30 -2.55 -10.67 5.13
CA GLU A 30 -3.90 -11.19 4.99
C GLU A 30 -4.86 -10.14 4.42
N VAL A 31 -4.63 -8.86 4.70
CA VAL A 31 -5.40 -7.79 4.06
C VAL A 31 -5.04 -7.72 2.57
N TYR A 32 -3.74 -7.71 2.27
CA TYR A 32 -3.26 -7.60 0.90
C TYR A 32 -3.76 -8.74 -0.01
N HIS A 33 -3.70 -9.99 0.47
CA HIS A 33 -4.02 -11.17 -0.34
C HIS A 33 -5.47 -11.67 -0.20
N LEU A 34 -6.15 -11.43 0.93
CA LEU A 34 -7.43 -12.09 1.23
C LEU A 34 -8.62 -11.14 1.41
N ASP A 35 -8.38 -9.83 1.60
CA ASP A 35 -9.46 -8.86 1.74
C ASP A 35 -9.96 -8.39 0.36
N ASN A 36 -11.09 -8.94 -0.08
CA ASN A 36 -11.70 -8.58 -1.37
C ASN A 36 -12.04 -7.09 -1.50
N ASP A 37 -12.36 -6.40 -0.41
CA ASP A 37 -12.65 -4.97 -0.43
C ASP A 37 -11.37 -4.15 -0.67
N TYR A 38 -10.25 -4.63 -0.14
CA TYR A 38 -8.93 -4.06 -0.40
C TYR A 38 -8.51 -4.31 -1.84
N ILE A 39 -8.61 -5.55 -2.33
CA ILE A 39 -8.25 -5.93 -3.70
C ILE A 39 -9.03 -5.10 -4.74
N CYS A 40 -10.34 -4.91 -4.52
CA CYS A 40 -11.14 -4.04 -5.39
C CYS A 40 -10.66 -2.58 -5.34
N TRP A 41 -10.28 -2.09 -4.16
CA TRP A 41 -9.79 -0.73 -3.98
C TRP A 41 -8.41 -0.51 -4.62
N GLU A 42 -7.50 -1.48 -4.48
CA GLU A 42 -6.18 -1.45 -5.12
C GLU A 42 -6.31 -1.40 -6.64
N ASN A 43 -7.17 -2.26 -7.23
CA ASN A 43 -7.43 -2.26 -8.66
C ASN A 43 -7.97 -0.90 -9.16
N ASP A 44 -8.90 -0.28 -8.43
CA ASP A 44 -9.39 1.06 -8.75
C ASP A 44 -8.27 2.11 -8.65
N LEU A 45 -7.48 2.08 -7.58
CA LEU A 45 -6.36 2.99 -7.40
C LEU A 45 -5.32 2.85 -8.51
N PHE A 46 -4.93 1.62 -8.84
CA PHE A 46 -3.99 1.32 -9.92
C PHE A 46 -4.50 1.88 -11.25
N ASN A 47 -5.75 1.59 -11.61
CA ASN A 47 -6.36 2.09 -12.84
C ASN A 47 -6.40 3.63 -12.91
N ARG A 48 -6.77 4.30 -11.80
CA ARG A 48 -6.76 5.77 -11.73
C ARG A 48 -5.34 6.32 -11.84
N PHE A 49 -4.36 5.68 -11.19
CA PHE A 49 -2.96 6.09 -11.21
C PHE A 49 -2.41 6.02 -12.64
N ILE A 50 -2.50 4.88 -13.32
CA ILE A 50 -1.96 4.74 -14.68
C ILE A 50 -2.69 5.62 -15.71
N THR A 51 -3.95 5.98 -15.44
CA THR A 51 -4.70 6.91 -16.29
C THR A 51 -4.20 8.35 -16.11
N GLN A 52 -3.90 8.75 -14.87
CA GLN A 52 -3.46 10.10 -14.53
C GLN A 52 -1.96 10.32 -14.77
N PHE A 53 -1.14 9.30 -14.54
CA PHE A 53 0.33 9.31 -14.63
C PHE A 53 0.82 8.19 -15.54
N PRO A 54 0.55 8.26 -16.86
CA PRO A 54 0.77 7.14 -17.79
C PRO A 54 2.25 6.77 -18.01
N THR A 55 3.18 7.62 -17.57
CA THR A 55 4.63 7.41 -17.70
C THR A 55 5.30 7.01 -16.39
N GLU A 56 4.54 6.88 -15.30
CA GLU A 56 5.06 6.53 -13.97
C GLU A 56 4.70 5.08 -13.62
N ASN A 57 5.54 4.44 -12.80
CA ASN A 57 5.32 3.07 -12.35
C ASN A 57 4.81 3.07 -10.91
N ILE A 58 3.85 2.19 -10.62
CA ILE A 58 3.36 1.93 -9.26
C ILE A 58 3.40 0.44 -8.98
N CYS A 59 3.83 0.06 -7.79
CA CYS A 59 3.94 -1.31 -7.34
C CYS A 59 3.37 -1.45 -5.93
N PHE A 60 2.56 -2.48 -5.72
CA PHE A 60 2.03 -2.85 -4.41
C PHE A 60 2.75 -4.10 -3.92
N ILE A 61 3.14 -4.09 -2.64
CA ILE A 61 3.85 -5.20 -1.98
C ILE A 61 3.28 -5.44 -0.58
N SER A 62 3.61 -6.59 0.00
CA SER A 62 3.34 -6.91 1.41
C SER A 62 4.57 -7.54 2.07
N ASP A 63 4.41 -8.07 3.27
CA ASP A 63 5.50 -8.66 4.08
C ASP A 63 6.11 -9.96 3.52
N ASP A 64 5.53 -10.53 2.46
CA ASP A 64 6.06 -11.67 1.72
C ASP A 64 6.99 -11.28 0.56
N ALA A 65 7.16 -9.98 0.31
CA ALA A 65 8.11 -9.49 -0.66
C ALA A 65 9.57 -9.73 -0.21
N LEU A 66 10.43 -10.13 -1.15
CA LEU A 66 11.87 -10.34 -0.90
C LEU A 66 12.60 -9.06 -0.48
N VAL A 67 12.08 -7.91 -0.94
CA VAL A 67 12.60 -6.57 -0.63
C VAL A 67 11.39 -5.70 -0.28
N GLY A 68 11.42 -5.11 0.91
CA GLY A 68 10.39 -4.18 1.39
C GLY A 68 10.90 -2.73 1.42
N ILE A 69 10.06 -1.84 1.94
CA ILE A 69 10.42 -0.42 2.13
C ILE A 69 11.31 -0.27 3.38
N GLU A 70 12.55 0.19 3.18
CA GLU A 70 13.49 0.46 4.29
C GLU A 70 13.25 1.84 4.93
N LYS A 71 13.04 2.87 4.11
CA LYS A 71 12.91 4.27 4.55
C LYS A 71 11.63 4.89 3.98
N PRO A 72 10.46 4.62 4.60
CA PRO A 72 9.20 5.14 4.10
C PRO A 72 9.18 6.67 4.17
N GLU A 73 8.76 7.30 3.07
CA GLU A 73 8.46 8.74 3.00
C GLU A 73 7.12 9.04 3.70
N LEU A 74 6.22 8.06 3.70
CA LEU A 74 4.91 8.16 4.33
C LEU A 74 4.54 6.84 5.02
N VAL A 75 3.96 6.96 6.20
CA VAL A 75 3.36 5.84 6.95
C VAL A 75 1.97 6.26 7.41
N ILE A 76 0.96 5.42 7.12
CA ILE A 76 -0.41 5.57 7.61
C ILE A 76 -0.77 4.27 8.32
N GLU A 77 -1.27 4.37 9.55
CA GLU A 77 -1.63 3.20 10.35
C GLU A 77 -3.04 3.37 10.93
N GLY A 78 -3.81 2.30 10.88
CA GLY A 78 -5.12 2.25 11.48
C GLY A 78 -5.03 2.21 12.99
N LEU A 79 -5.99 2.87 13.65
CA LEU A 79 -6.11 2.81 15.11
C LEU A 79 -6.54 1.41 15.52
N ASN A 80 -5.57 0.52 15.73
CA ASN A 80 -5.77 -0.63 16.59
C ASN A 80 -5.99 -0.08 18.00
N ASN A 81 -7.23 -0.04 18.47
CA ASN A 81 -7.55 0.16 19.88
C ASN A 81 -7.11 -1.09 20.67
N HIS A 82 -5.79 -1.27 20.80
CA HIS A 82 -5.15 -2.23 21.69
C HIS A 82 -4.15 -1.47 22.57
N ASN A 83 -4.64 -0.46 23.28
CA ASN A 83 -4.09 -0.17 24.60
C ASN A 83 -4.48 -1.33 25.50
N LYS A 84 -3.55 -2.25 25.69
CA LYS A 84 -3.58 -3.22 26.78
C LYS A 84 -3.25 -2.51 28.08
#